data_AF-A0A2T4PVU2-F1
#
_entry.id   AF-A0A2T4PVU2-F1
#
_cell.length_a   1.000
_cell.length_b   1.000
_cell.length_c   1.000
_cell.angle_alpha   90.00
_cell.angle_beta   90.00
_cell.angle_gamma   90.00
#
_symmetry.space_group_name_H-M   'P 1'
#
loop_
_entity.id
_entity.type
_entity.pdbx_description
1 polymer ?
#
loop_
_entity_poly.entity_id
_entity_poly.type
_entity_poly.pdbx_seq_one_letter_code
_entity_poly.pdbx_strand_id
1 'polypeptide(L)'
;MKSKLILISLIGLLAFVIVGCSNNASEKEGKDGKVVLSPKSDEIKGKVLFDSSHGQTAGSADWVVNGGFSDFAEALTKENYEVTDLGFHQLLEYDTMKKYDLVVIPEANNPLKASEQQAIEKYVKSGGSTLMISDHYNADRNFNRWDSSEVMNGYRRGAYDNPTKGMTSEESNSEKMQDVESRDFLNDVFGLRFRYNALGNIKVDDLADDKDSFGITQGVNAVSMHAGSTMAITDPNKAKGIAFVPKLSKDDVWNHAVDQGIYNGGGKSEGPYIAISKIDEGKGAFIGDSSMVEDKSPKYKREDNGETKKTYDGFKEEDNQKMIMQIVEWLNKKESDKDFSSMGIQLDEKTPLLNFEEPKNSSEVEKEPWGTPKQGYKWYDASTYATGSYGATDTETSNESETESSKDNEGSEGSTGSSRNKQSNQSEFDMPTSVQRQQKFEITVHVDESQLVNQKFQLSIKNKDGQEVGMFNGQAPGVSESVNPKIKNGVTDWYFKTKIANEADNNVDVEVLSGGNVIAKTTMNVE
;
A
#
# COMPACT_ATOMS: atom_id res chain seq x y z
N MET A 1 -73.29 5.36 30.01
CA MET A 1 -73.64 6.32 28.93
C MET A 1 -72.39 7.11 28.55
N LYS A 2 -72.02 7.06 27.26
CA LYS A 2 -71.24 8.05 26.47
C LYS A 2 -69.86 8.46 27.03
N SER A 3 -68.75 7.89 26.53
CA SER A 3 -67.99 8.34 25.34
C SER A 3 -67.45 9.77 25.43
N LYS A 4 -66.11 9.90 25.52
CA LYS A 4 -65.36 10.96 24.83
C LYS A 4 -64.07 10.39 24.25
N LEU A 5 -63.98 10.50 22.92
CA LEU A 5 -62.82 10.30 22.07
C LEU A 5 -61.66 11.21 22.50
N ILE A 6 -60.44 10.67 22.46
CA ILE A 6 -59.22 11.46 22.23
C ILE A 6 -58.60 10.93 20.95
N LEU A 7 -58.47 11.84 19.98
CA LEU A 7 -57.91 11.63 18.65
C LEU A 7 -56.38 11.71 18.77
N ILE A 8 -55.67 10.58 18.60
CA ILE A 8 -54.21 10.56 18.47
C ILE A 8 -53.89 10.67 16.99
N SER A 9 -53.28 11.80 16.60
CA SER A 9 -52.68 11.99 15.29
C SER A 9 -51.31 11.30 15.26
N LEU A 10 -51.24 10.10 14.68
CA LEU A 10 -49.99 9.39 14.44
C LEU A 10 -49.41 9.87 13.10
N ILE A 11 -48.46 10.79 13.14
CA ILE A 11 -47.63 11.13 11.98
C ILE A 11 -46.57 10.02 11.87
N GLY A 12 -46.68 9.23 10.80
CA GLY A 12 -45.74 8.16 10.49
C GLY A 12 -44.36 8.70 10.16
N LEU A 13 -43.37 8.30 10.96
CA LEU A 13 -41.96 8.39 10.59
C LEU A 13 -41.60 7.04 9.94
N LEU A 14 -41.58 7.03 8.60
CA LEU A 14 -41.09 5.89 7.83
C LEU A 14 -39.56 5.88 7.93
N ALA A 15 -39.03 5.13 8.89
CA ALA A 15 -37.61 4.86 8.97
C ALA A 15 -37.24 3.90 7.82
N PHE A 16 -36.49 4.40 6.85
CA PHE A 16 -35.74 3.59 5.90
C PHE A 16 -34.72 2.77 6.71
N VAL A 17 -35.02 1.49 6.93
CA VAL A 17 -34.03 0.52 7.40
C VAL A 17 -33.13 0.24 6.20
N ILE A 18 -31.96 0.88 6.19
CA ILE A 18 -30.83 0.44 5.38
C ILE A 18 -30.45 -0.93 5.93
N VAL A 19 -30.76 -1.98 5.18
CA VAL A 19 -30.25 -3.33 5.43
C VAL A 19 -28.75 -3.26 5.17
N GLY A 20 -27.97 -3.00 6.22
CA GLY A 20 -26.55 -3.24 6.21
C GLY A 20 -26.31 -4.74 6.05
N CYS A 21 -25.48 -5.12 5.09
CA CYS A 21 -24.94 -6.46 5.01
C CYS A 21 -24.38 -6.84 6.39
N SER A 22 -24.92 -7.89 6.99
CA SER A 22 -24.45 -8.38 8.28
C SER A 22 -23.05 -8.96 8.11
N ASN A 23 -22.04 -8.36 8.74
CA ASN A 23 -20.71 -8.96 8.86
C ASN A 23 -20.85 -10.36 9.50
N ASN A 24 -20.24 -11.37 8.87
CA ASN A 24 -20.44 -12.77 9.21
C ASN A 24 -19.44 -13.34 10.24
N ALA A 25 -18.53 -12.52 10.79
CA ALA A 25 -17.54 -12.91 11.80
C ALA A 25 -17.65 -12.02 13.04
N SER A 26 -17.21 -12.52 14.20
CA SER A 26 -17.06 -11.68 15.40
C SER A 26 -15.65 -11.10 15.48
N GLU A 27 -15.55 -9.78 15.55
CA GLU A 27 -14.30 -9.06 15.69
C GLU A 27 -14.03 -8.73 17.17
N LYS A 28 -12.77 -8.92 17.61
CA LYS A 28 -12.28 -8.45 18.90
C LYS A 28 -11.00 -7.66 18.69
N GLU A 29 -11.06 -6.36 18.97
CA GLU A 29 -9.88 -5.50 19.05
C GLU A 29 -9.22 -5.64 20.43
N GLY A 30 -7.92 -5.89 20.43
CA GLY A 30 -7.04 -5.94 21.59
C GLY A 30 -6.15 -4.70 21.68
N LYS A 31 -5.20 -4.71 22.62
CA LYS A 31 -4.14 -3.68 22.68
C LYS A 31 -3.28 -3.74 21.42
N ASP A 32 -2.63 -2.63 21.10
CA ASP A 32 -1.65 -2.51 20.00
C ASP A 32 -2.23 -2.84 18.61
N GLY A 33 -3.53 -2.58 18.40
CA GLY A 33 -4.18 -2.81 17.10
C GLY A 33 -4.39 -4.28 16.75
N LYS A 34 -4.20 -5.20 17.70
CA LYS A 34 -4.47 -6.63 17.52
C LYS A 34 -5.94 -6.87 17.22
N VAL A 35 -6.22 -7.62 16.17
CA VAL A 35 -7.57 -8.03 15.75
C VAL A 35 -7.67 -9.55 15.76
N VAL A 36 -8.76 -10.10 16.27
CA VAL A 36 -9.10 -11.52 16.10
C VAL A 36 -10.48 -11.62 15.45
N LEU A 37 -10.53 -12.32 14.32
CA LEU A 37 -11.74 -12.64 13.58
C LEU A 37 -12.03 -14.13 13.74
N SER A 38 -13.10 -14.44 14.47
CA SER A 38 -13.55 -15.82 14.67
C SER A 38 -14.67 -16.18 13.68
N PRO A 39 -14.62 -17.34 13.02
CA PRO A 39 -15.72 -17.83 12.21
C PRO A 39 -16.91 -18.19 13.10
N LYS A 40 -18.12 -18.27 12.50
CA LYS A 40 -19.35 -18.66 13.23
C LYS A 40 -19.39 -20.14 13.62
N SER A 41 -18.61 -20.99 12.94
CA SER A 41 -18.54 -22.43 13.22
C SER A 41 -17.77 -22.70 14.50
N ASP A 42 -18.23 -23.68 15.28
CA ASP A 42 -17.49 -24.23 16.42
C ASP A 42 -16.30 -25.11 15.97
N GLU A 43 -16.33 -25.59 14.71
CA GLU A 43 -15.24 -26.36 14.09
C GLU A 43 -14.34 -25.41 13.30
N ILE A 44 -13.13 -25.14 13.84
CA ILE A 44 -12.11 -24.31 13.22
C ILE A 44 -11.24 -25.17 12.28
N LYS A 45 -11.18 -24.80 10.99
CA LYS A 45 -10.38 -25.49 9.95
C LYS A 45 -8.87 -25.28 10.13
N GLY A 46 -8.48 -24.12 10.63
CA GLY A 46 -7.09 -23.77 10.92
C GLY A 46 -6.96 -22.35 11.49
N LYS A 47 -5.78 -22.02 12.00
CA LYS A 47 -5.47 -20.70 12.57
C LYS A 47 -4.45 -19.96 11.71
N VAL A 48 -4.78 -18.73 11.34
CA VAL A 48 -3.96 -17.87 10.48
C VAL A 48 -3.50 -16.63 11.26
N LEU A 49 -2.20 -16.37 11.27
CA LEU A 49 -1.59 -15.18 11.84
C LEU A 49 -1.18 -14.24 10.71
N PHE A 50 -1.65 -13.00 10.70
CA PHE A 50 -1.18 -11.95 9.80
C PHE A 50 -0.19 -11.04 10.53
N ASP A 51 0.94 -10.78 9.89
CA ASP A 51 1.88 -9.78 10.35
C ASP A 51 1.40 -8.37 10.00
N SER A 52 1.39 -7.50 11.00
CA SER A 52 1.06 -6.07 10.91
C SER A 52 2.10 -5.19 11.63
N SER A 53 3.21 -5.78 12.11
CA SER A 53 4.22 -5.09 12.92
C SER A 53 5.36 -4.51 12.08
N HIS A 54 5.54 -5.00 10.87
CA HIS A 54 6.67 -4.71 10.00
C HIS A 54 6.32 -3.71 8.90
N GLY A 55 5.45 -2.73 9.17
CA GLY A 55 5.20 -1.62 8.24
C GLY A 55 4.22 -1.96 7.11
N GLN A 56 3.34 -2.95 7.28
CA GLN A 56 2.28 -3.30 6.33
C GLN A 56 1.28 -2.17 6.05
N THR A 57 1.38 -1.09 6.80
CA THR A 57 0.54 0.10 6.66
C THR A 57 1.34 1.32 6.21
N ALA A 58 2.60 1.17 5.78
CA ALA A 58 3.37 2.26 5.19
C ALA A 58 2.91 2.63 3.76
N GLY A 59 2.28 1.66 3.07
CA GLY A 59 1.91 1.73 1.66
C GLY A 59 0.84 2.72 1.25
N SER A 60 0.62 2.73 -0.07
CA SER A 60 -0.59 3.28 -0.70
C SER A 60 -1.85 2.51 -0.29
N ALA A 61 -1.67 1.29 0.22
CA ALA A 61 -2.63 0.41 0.88
C ALA A 61 -2.24 0.13 2.34
N ASP A 62 -3.10 -0.55 3.09
CA ASP A 62 -2.80 -1.16 4.39
C ASP A 62 -3.11 -2.66 4.34
N TRP A 63 -2.08 -3.49 4.20
CA TRP A 63 -2.19 -4.93 4.02
C TRP A 63 -2.46 -5.66 5.34
N VAL A 64 -3.53 -5.24 6.03
CA VAL A 64 -3.98 -5.75 7.33
C VAL A 64 -5.42 -6.25 7.23
N VAL A 65 -5.78 -7.18 8.11
CA VAL A 65 -7.03 -7.98 8.00
C VAL A 65 -8.32 -7.18 8.19
N ASN A 66 -8.22 -5.95 8.69
CA ASN A 66 -9.34 -5.02 8.86
C ASN A 66 -9.20 -3.75 8.01
N GLY A 67 -8.27 -3.75 7.05
CA GLY A 67 -8.04 -2.70 6.06
C GLY A 67 -8.05 -3.31 4.65
N GLY A 68 -7.09 -2.96 3.81
CA GLY A 68 -7.00 -3.39 2.42
C GLY A 68 -7.01 -4.91 2.16
N PHE A 69 -6.90 -5.78 3.17
CA PHE A 69 -7.02 -7.24 3.06
C PHE A 69 -8.30 -7.81 3.72
N SER A 70 -9.31 -6.98 3.97
CA SER A 70 -10.53 -7.39 4.66
C SER A 70 -11.36 -8.43 3.91
N ASP A 71 -11.45 -8.37 2.58
CA ASP A 71 -12.16 -9.35 1.76
C ASP A 71 -11.45 -10.72 1.82
N PHE A 72 -10.12 -10.74 1.86
CA PHE A 72 -9.35 -11.96 2.06
C PHE A 72 -9.59 -12.55 3.46
N ALA A 73 -9.58 -11.71 4.49
CA ALA A 73 -9.92 -12.14 5.85
C ALA A 73 -11.38 -12.65 5.97
N GLU A 74 -12.32 -12.03 5.25
CA GLU A 74 -13.71 -12.49 5.18
C GLU A 74 -13.81 -13.85 4.47
N ALA A 75 -13.07 -14.05 3.37
CA ALA A 75 -13.01 -15.33 2.67
C ALA A 75 -12.44 -16.45 3.56
N LEU A 76 -11.39 -16.17 4.32
CA LEU A 76 -10.82 -17.10 5.31
C LEU A 76 -11.85 -17.48 6.38
N THR A 77 -12.53 -16.51 6.98
CA THR A 77 -13.54 -16.78 8.02
C THR A 77 -14.77 -17.52 7.48
N LYS A 78 -15.17 -17.27 6.23
CA LYS A 78 -16.23 -18.05 5.54
C LYS A 78 -15.85 -19.53 5.37
N GLU A 79 -14.56 -19.82 5.18
CA GLU A 79 -14.00 -21.18 5.12
C GLU A 79 -13.59 -21.74 6.49
N ASN A 80 -14.11 -21.14 7.58
CA ASN A 80 -13.90 -21.56 8.97
C ASN A 80 -12.45 -21.46 9.49
N TYR A 81 -11.64 -20.57 8.93
CA TYR A 81 -10.36 -20.20 9.53
C TYR A 81 -10.54 -19.14 10.62
N GLU A 82 -9.81 -19.27 11.73
CA GLU A 82 -9.63 -18.19 12.70
C GLU A 82 -8.46 -17.31 12.23
N VAL A 83 -8.71 -16.00 12.13
CA VAL A 83 -7.70 -15.03 11.69
C VAL A 83 -7.30 -14.16 12.86
N THR A 84 -6.00 -14.04 13.10
CA THR A 84 -5.42 -13.15 14.09
C THR A 84 -4.43 -12.22 13.43
N ASP A 85 -4.57 -10.93 13.69
CA ASP A 85 -3.56 -9.93 13.41
C ASP A 85 -2.52 -9.93 14.56
N LEU A 86 -1.24 -9.88 14.23
CA LEU A 86 -0.16 -9.93 15.20
C LEU A 86 -0.18 -8.72 16.14
N GLY A 87 -0.48 -7.55 15.59
CA GLY A 87 -0.49 -6.27 16.27
C GLY A 87 0.82 -5.48 16.10
N PHE A 88 0.72 -4.19 16.36
CA PHE A 88 1.81 -3.24 16.28
C PHE A 88 2.93 -3.56 17.29
N HIS A 89 4.17 -3.27 16.92
CA HIS A 89 5.37 -3.41 17.77
C HIS A 89 5.60 -4.82 18.34
N GLN A 90 5.06 -5.85 17.69
CA GLN A 90 5.34 -7.24 18.00
C GLN A 90 6.51 -7.78 17.15
N LEU A 91 7.09 -8.89 17.58
CA LEU A 91 8.06 -9.64 16.79
C LEU A 91 7.44 -10.97 16.33
N LEU A 92 7.93 -11.48 15.20
CA LEU A 92 7.64 -12.83 14.71
C LEU A 92 8.42 -13.87 15.52
N GLU A 93 8.02 -14.05 16.78
CA GLU A 93 8.62 -15.04 17.67
C GLU A 93 8.11 -16.46 17.39
N TYR A 94 9.01 -17.45 17.51
CA TYR A 94 8.67 -18.86 17.29
C TYR A 94 7.52 -19.34 18.19
N ASP A 95 7.54 -18.95 19.47
CA ASP A 95 6.53 -19.37 20.45
C ASP A 95 5.15 -18.76 20.21
N THR A 96 5.10 -17.66 19.46
CA THR A 96 3.86 -17.07 18.95
C THR A 96 3.42 -17.79 17.68
N MET A 97 4.29 -17.88 16.66
CA MET A 97 3.95 -18.49 15.37
C MET A 97 3.54 -19.95 15.48
N LYS A 98 4.16 -20.75 16.36
CA LYS A 98 3.83 -22.20 16.52
C LYS A 98 2.39 -22.48 16.97
N LYS A 99 1.64 -21.46 17.39
CA LYS A 99 0.21 -21.56 17.75
C LYS A 99 -0.71 -21.49 16.53
N TYR A 100 -0.16 -21.18 15.35
CA TYR A 100 -0.87 -20.96 14.10
C TYR A 100 -0.42 -21.95 13.04
N ASP A 101 -1.35 -22.37 12.20
CA ASP A 101 -1.09 -23.29 11.08
C ASP A 101 -0.45 -22.56 9.90
N LEU A 102 -0.80 -21.28 9.72
CA LEU A 102 -0.31 -20.40 8.68
C LEU A 102 0.08 -19.03 9.25
N VAL A 103 1.25 -18.53 8.85
CA VAL A 103 1.69 -17.14 9.07
C VAL A 103 1.75 -16.42 7.72
N VAL A 104 1.01 -15.31 7.61
CA VAL A 104 0.98 -14.43 6.43
C VAL A 104 1.82 -13.20 6.70
N ILE A 105 2.78 -12.90 5.83
CA ILE A 105 3.64 -11.71 5.90
C ILE A 105 3.43 -10.93 4.60
N PRO A 106 2.48 -9.99 4.57
CA PRO A 106 2.19 -9.22 3.37
C PRO A 106 2.96 -7.91 3.37
N GLU A 107 3.77 -7.67 2.35
CA GLU A 107 4.45 -6.41 2.03
C GLU A 107 5.06 -5.67 3.24
N ALA A 108 5.87 -6.41 4.00
CA ALA A 108 6.63 -5.84 5.11
C ALA A 108 7.58 -4.75 4.58
N ASN A 109 7.52 -3.57 5.18
CA ASN A 109 8.33 -2.39 4.85
C ASN A 109 9.35 -2.05 5.95
N ASN A 110 9.46 -2.84 7.02
CA ASN A 110 10.52 -2.73 8.03
C ASN A 110 11.33 -4.03 8.06
N PRO A 111 12.67 -3.95 8.18
CA PRO A 111 13.51 -5.13 8.14
C PRO A 111 13.21 -6.11 9.28
N LEU A 112 13.23 -7.41 8.97
CA LEU A 112 13.18 -8.46 9.97
C LEU A 112 14.50 -8.55 10.72
N LYS A 113 14.42 -8.73 12.04
CA LYS A 113 15.62 -8.98 12.86
C LYS A 113 16.18 -10.37 12.57
N ALA A 114 17.47 -10.57 12.86
CA ALA A 114 18.12 -11.87 12.72
C ALA A 114 17.39 -12.97 13.53
N SER A 115 16.86 -12.62 14.70
CA SER A 115 16.06 -13.52 15.55
C SER A 115 14.74 -13.93 14.91
N GLU A 116 14.09 -13.05 14.16
CA GLU A 116 12.82 -13.31 13.49
C GLU A 116 13.02 -14.20 12.27
N GLN A 117 14.06 -13.94 11.47
CA GLN A 117 14.45 -14.84 10.38
C GLN A 117 14.70 -16.27 10.90
N GLN A 118 15.44 -16.41 12.00
CA GLN A 118 15.66 -17.71 12.66
C GLN A 118 14.35 -18.33 13.18
N ALA A 119 13.45 -17.52 13.73
CA ALA A 119 12.17 -17.99 14.25
C ALA A 119 11.25 -18.49 13.12
N ILE A 120 11.19 -17.79 11.99
CA ILE A 120 10.43 -18.19 10.80
C ILE A 120 11.00 -19.49 10.24
N GLU A 121 12.33 -19.58 10.08
CA GLU A 121 12.98 -20.82 9.64
C GLU A 121 12.62 -22.00 10.56
N LYS A 122 12.75 -21.81 11.88
CA LYS A 122 12.42 -22.85 12.86
C LYS A 122 10.94 -23.23 12.81
N TYR A 123 10.05 -22.24 12.69
CA TYR A 123 8.60 -22.45 12.59
C TYR A 123 8.25 -23.33 11.38
N VAL A 124 8.76 -22.98 10.20
CA VAL A 124 8.49 -23.74 8.97
C VAL A 124 9.11 -25.14 9.06
N LYS A 125 10.37 -25.26 9.47
CA LYS A 125 11.02 -26.58 9.62
C LYS A 125 10.31 -27.50 10.62
N SER A 126 9.54 -26.94 11.56
CA SER A 126 8.75 -27.68 12.56
C SER A 126 7.30 -27.93 12.12
N GLY A 127 6.96 -27.74 10.83
CA GLY A 127 5.64 -28.06 10.28
C GLY A 127 4.67 -26.88 10.16
N GLY A 128 5.15 -25.67 10.41
CA GLY A 128 4.44 -24.42 10.13
C GLY A 128 4.42 -24.08 8.63
N SER A 129 3.46 -23.25 8.23
CA SER A 129 3.35 -22.79 6.85
C SER A 129 3.41 -21.28 6.76
N THR A 130 4.01 -20.75 5.70
CA THR A 130 4.09 -19.29 5.47
C THR A 130 3.49 -18.89 4.14
N LEU A 131 2.85 -17.72 4.09
CA LEU A 131 2.48 -17.02 2.85
C LEU A 131 3.15 -15.66 2.88
N MET A 132 4.08 -15.41 1.97
CA MET A 132 4.80 -14.13 1.87
C MET A 132 4.39 -13.45 0.57
N ILE A 133 3.93 -12.20 0.67
CA ILE A 133 3.44 -11.43 -0.47
C ILE A 133 4.32 -10.19 -0.57
N SER A 134 5.13 -10.07 -1.61
CA SER A 134 6.05 -8.95 -1.79
C SER A 134 5.55 -8.02 -2.88
N ASP A 135 6.43 -7.10 -3.30
CA ASP A 135 6.19 -6.14 -4.36
C ASP A 135 7.52 -5.82 -5.07
N HIS A 136 7.42 -5.07 -6.15
CA HIS A 136 8.48 -4.68 -7.08
C HIS A 136 9.61 -3.85 -6.46
N TYR A 137 10.66 -3.60 -7.25
CA TYR A 137 11.68 -2.62 -6.88
C TYR A 137 11.09 -1.21 -6.88
N ASN A 138 11.44 -0.37 -5.88
CA ASN A 138 10.79 0.91 -5.57
C ASN A 138 9.44 0.71 -4.85
N ALA A 139 9.45 -0.24 -3.91
CA ALA A 139 8.36 -0.55 -2.99
C ALA A 139 8.67 -0.23 -1.53
N ASP A 140 9.75 0.50 -1.23
CA ASP A 140 9.90 1.20 0.06
C ASP A 140 8.83 2.31 0.16
N ARG A 141 7.89 2.12 1.08
CA ARG A 141 6.73 3.02 1.28
C ARG A 141 6.88 3.96 2.48
N ASN A 142 7.91 3.80 3.30
CA ASN A 142 8.18 4.60 4.51
C ASN A 142 9.52 5.35 4.47
N PHE A 143 10.21 5.36 3.33
CA PHE A 143 11.48 6.05 3.13
C PHE A 143 12.63 5.51 3.98
N ASN A 144 12.61 4.22 4.33
CA ASN A 144 13.65 3.58 5.14
C ASN A 144 14.73 2.86 4.31
N ARG A 145 14.62 2.87 2.97
CA ARG A 145 15.49 2.20 1.99
C ARG A 145 15.30 0.68 1.89
N TRP A 146 14.27 0.11 2.49
CA TRP A 146 13.95 -1.31 2.39
C TRP A 146 12.68 -1.50 1.57
N ASP A 147 12.83 -2.07 0.37
CA ASP A 147 11.69 -2.61 -0.35
C ASP A 147 11.21 -3.90 0.33
N SER A 148 9.93 -4.25 0.14
CA SER A 148 9.38 -5.47 0.74
C SER A 148 10.11 -6.74 0.30
N SER A 149 10.59 -6.78 -0.94
CA SER A 149 11.38 -7.89 -1.48
C SER A 149 12.70 -8.07 -0.73
N GLU A 150 13.33 -6.97 -0.30
CA GLU A 150 14.56 -6.98 0.49
C GLU A 150 14.33 -7.44 1.92
N VAL A 151 13.25 -6.95 2.54
CA VAL A 151 12.82 -7.40 3.87
C VAL A 151 12.63 -8.92 3.88
N MET A 152 11.91 -9.45 2.89
CA MET A 152 11.61 -10.88 2.79
C MET A 152 12.81 -11.71 2.37
N ASN A 153 13.67 -11.19 1.47
CA ASN A 153 14.92 -11.85 1.10
C ASN A 153 15.92 -11.89 2.28
N GLY A 154 15.79 -10.99 3.25
CA GLY A 154 16.62 -10.91 4.47
C GLY A 154 17.85 -10.01 4.35
N TYR A 155 17.96 -9.23 3.28
CA TYR A 155 19.09 -8.34 3.04
C TYR A 155 18.70 -7.18 2.11
N ARG A 156 19.44 -6.07 2.22
CA ARG A 156 19.27 -4.89 1.37
C ARG A 156 20.27 -4.87 0.21
N ARG A 157 19.76 -4.66 -1.01
CA ARG A 157 20.54 -4.52 -2.25
C ARG A 157 21.54 -3.37 -2.08
N GLY A 158 22.75 -3.56 -2.58
CA GLY A 158 23.82 -2.55 -2.47
C GLY A 158 24.36 -2.32 -1.06
N ALA A 159 23.86 -3.04 -0.07
CA ALA A 159 24.17 -2.87 1.34
C ALA A 159 24.28 -4.19 2.11
N TYR A 160 24.59 -5.29 1.42
CA TYR A 160 24.72 -6.62 2.03
C TYR A 160 25.68 -6.63 3.23
N ASP A 161 26.88 -6.05 3.11
CA ASP A 161 27.87 -6.03 4.19
C ASP A 161 27.53 -5.05 5.33
N ASN A 162 26.66 -4.07 5.08
CA ASN A 162 26.24 -3.08 6.07
C ASN A 162 24.80 -2.63 5.81
N PRO A 163 23.80 -3.26 6.45
CA PRO A 163 22.39 -2.92 6.27
C PRO A 163 22.09 -1.43 6.49
N THR A 164 22.84 -0.77 7.37
CA THR A 164 22.67 0.65 7.74
C THR A 164 23.32 1.64 6.76
N LYS A 165 23.95 1.17 5.67
CA LYS A 165 24.66 2.04 4.72
C LYS A 165 23.76 3.18 4.21
N GLY A 166 24.20 4.42 4.35
CA GLY A 166 23.42 5.59 3.88
C GLY A 166 22.30 6.05 4.83
N MET A 167 22.15 5.40 5.99
CA MET A 167 21.31 5.88 7.09
C MET A 167 22.04 6.93 7.93
N THR A 168 21.27 7.83 8.55
CA THR A 168 21.73 8.74 9.60
C THR A 168 22.03 7.97 10.89
N SER A 169 22.74 8.61 11.83
CA SER A 169 22.99 8.00 13.14
C SER A 169 21.73 7.76 13.97
N GLU A 170 20.65 8.50 13.74
CA GLU A 170 19.38 8.23 14.43
C GLU A 170 18.69 6.99 13.86
N GLU A 171 18.60 6.90 12.53
CA GLU A 171 18.05 5.73 11.83
C GLU A 171 18.81 4.45 12.19
N SER A 172 20.16 4.49 12.10
CA SER A 172 20.99 3.31 12.34
C SER A 172 20.97 2.81 13.80
N ASN A 173 20.68 3.70 14.76
CA ASN A 173 20.58 3.36 16.18
C ASN A 173 19.13 3.15 16.65
N SER A 174 18.16 3.20 15.75
CA SER A 174 16.75 3.01 16.09
C SER A 174 16.44 1.57 16.48
N GLU A 175 15.37 1.36 17.25
CA GLU A 175 14.89 0.03 17.64
C GLU A 175 14.56 -0.87 16.43
N LYS A 176 14.11 -0.25 15.33
CA LYS A 176 13.78 -0.93 14.07
C LYS A 176 15.03 -1.49 13.38
N MET A 177 16.20 -0.88 13.56
CA MET A 177 17.48 -1.36 12.99
C MET A 177 18.30 -2.20 13.96
N GLN A 178 17.90 -2.28 15.22
CA GLN A 178 18.59 -3.10 16.20
C GLN A 178 18.51 -4.58 15.82
N ASP A 179 19.67 -5.25 15.82
CA ASP A 179 19.83 -6.68 15.52
C ASP A 179 19.40 -7.09 14.09
N VAL A 180 19.41 -6.12 13.16
CA VAL A 180 19.26 -6.38 11.73
C VAL A 180 20.60 -6.78 11.12
N GLU A 181 20.66 -7.98 10.55
CA GLU A 181 21.83 -8.52 9.86
C GLU A 181 21.41 -9.03 8.48
N SER A 182 22.27 -8.81 7.47
CA SER A 182 22.03 -9.37 6.15
C SER A 182 22.22 -10.88 6.15
N ARG A 183 21.23 -11.58 5.62
CA ARG A 183 21.28 -13.00 5.27
C ARG A 183 20.51 -13.19 3.99
N ASP A 184 21.00 -14.05 3.11
CA ASP A 184 20.26 -14.53 1.95
C ASP A 184 19.16 -15.53 2.35
N PHE A 185 18.30 -15.09 3.27
CA PHE A 185 17.41 -15.89 4.11
C PHE A 185 16.42 -16.69 3.28
N LEU A 186 15.72 -16.03 2.34
CA LEU A 186 14.68 -16.68 1.56
C LEU A 186 15.25 -17.76 0.64
N ASN A 187 16.43 -17.51 0.07
CA ASN A 187 17.16 -18.49 -0.73
C ASN A 187 17.63 -19.68 0.13
N ASP A 188 18.27 -19.41 1.27
CA ASP A 188 18.80 -20.44 2.16
C ASP A 188 17.72 -21.39 2.65
N VAL A 189 16.57 -20.82 3.04
CA VAL A 189 15.47 -21.56 3.65
C VAL A 189 14.58 -22.18 2.59
N PHE A 190 14.02 -21.36 1.68
CA PHE A 190 12.95 -21.74 0.74
C PHE A 190 13.41 -22.07 -0.67
N GLY A 191 14.67 -21.80 -1.04
CA GLY A 191 15.17 -22.11 -2.37
C GLY A 191 14.66 -21.18 -3.46
N LEU A 192 14.31 -19.94 -3.09
CA LEU A 192 13.93 -18.89 -4.03
C LEU A 192 14.27 -17.49 -3.48
N ARG A 193 14.20 -16.48 -4.35
CA ARG A 193 14.29 -15.05 -3.99
C ARG A 193 13.17 -14.26 -4.65
N PHE A 194 12.65 -13.23 -3.99
CA PHE A 194 11.93 -12.16 -4.71
C PHE A 194 12.94 -11.41 -5.59
N ARG A 195 12.59 -11.17 -6.85
CA ARG A 195 13.41 -10.37 -7.77
C ARG A 195 13.03 -8.89 -7.62
N TYR A 196 13.87 -8.05 -8.20
CA TYR A 196 13.71 -6.59 -8.18
C TYR A 196 13.10 -6.08 -9.49
N ASN A 197 12.60 -6.95 -10.36
CA ASN A 197 11.96 -6.49 -11.59
C ASN A 197 10.64 -5.77 -11.26
N ALA A 198 10.23 -4.87 -12.15
CA ALA A 198 9.06 -4.03 -11.98
C ALA A 198 8.22 -4.09 -13.26
N LEU A 199 7.29 -5.04 -13.25
CA LEU A 199 6.38 -5.33 -14.35
C LEU A 199 5.12 -4.49 -14.20
N GLY A 200 4.47 -4.11 -15.30
CA GLY A 200 3.26 -3.30 -15.31
C GLY A 200 2.00 -4.10 -14.94
N ASN A 201 0.90 -3.80 -15.62
CA ASN A 201 -0.36 -4.55 -15.44
C ASN A 201 -0.34 -5.81 -16.31
N ILE A 202 -0.29 -6.98 -15.68
CA ILE A 202 -0.12 -8.26 -16.38
C ILE A 202 -1.26 -9.20 -16.02
N LYS A 203 -1.88 -9.79 -17.05
CA LYS A 203 -2.71 -10.98 -16.89
C LYS A 203 -1.81 -12.21 -16.93
N VAL A 204 -1.85 -13.02 -15.88
CA VAL A 204 -1.00 -14.19 -15.70
C VAL A 204 -1.85 -15.45 -15.92
N ASP A 205 -1.66 -16.10 -17.06
CA ASP A 205 -2.44 -17.26 -17.51
C ASP A 205 -1.59 -18.50 -17.86
N ASP A 206 -0.25 -18.41 -17.76
CA ASP A 206 0.65 -19.58 -17.82
C ASP A 206 0.76 -20.20 -16.42
N LEU A 207 -0.14 -21.14 -16.15
CA LEU A 207 -0.27 -21.82 -14.86
C LEU A 207 0.35 -23.22 -14.93
N ALA A 208 0.96 -23.66 -13.83
CA ALA A 208 1.44 -25.04 -13.73
C ALA A 208 0.27 -26.04 -13.75
N ASP A 209 0.52 -27.25 -14.25
CA ASP A 209 -0.46 -28.33 -14.26
C ASP A 209 -0.95 -28.65 -12.85
N ASP A 210 -2.24 -29.00 -12.70
CA ASP A 210 -2.88 -29.33 -11.42
C ASP A 210 -2.06 -30.32 -10.57
N LYS A 211 -1.46 -31.33 -11.20
CA LYS A 211 -0.63 -32.31 -10.51
C LYS A 211 0.61 -31.65 -9.89
N ASP A 212 1.26 -30.79 -10.65
CA ASP A 212 2.53 -30.17 -10.33
C ASP A 212 2.38 -28.95 -9.40
N SER A 213 1.16 -28.43 -9.30
CA SER A 213 0.77 -27.39 -8.34
C SER A 213 0.02 -27.95 -7.13
N PHE A 214 -0.09 -29.27 -6.95
CA PHE A 214 -0.86 -29.90 -5.87
C PHE A 214 -2.35 -29.49 -5.81
N GLY A 215 -2.96 -29.22 -6.96
CA GLY A 215 -4.35 -28.77 -7.09
C GLY A 215 -4.55 -27.26 -6.92
N ILE A 216 -3.48 -26.50 -6.61
CA ILE A 216 -3.58 -25.04 -6.42
C ILE A 216 -4.07 -24.31 -7.68
N THR A 217 -3.76 -24.77 -8.89
CA THR A 217 -4.18 -24.13 -10.15
C THR A 217 -5.50 -24.69 -10.69
N GLN A 218 -6.13 -25.62 -9.98
CA GLN A 218 -7.28 -26.36 -10.49
C GLN A 218 -8.46 -25.42 -10.81
N GLY A 219 -8.78 -25.32 -12.09
CA GLY A 219 -9.85 -24.46 -12.61
C GLY A 219 -9.63 -22.97 -12.36
N VAL A 220 -8.39 -22.53 -12.15
CA VAL A 220 -7.97 -21.13 -12.24
C VAL A 220 -7.63 -20.87 -13.72
N ASN A 221 -8.19 -19.83 -14.32
CA ASN A 221 -7.90 -19.48 -15.71
C ASN A 221 -6.80 -18.43 -15.82
N ALA A 222 -6.82 -17.44 -14.91
CA ALA A 222 -5.80 -16.42 -14.82
C ALA A 222 -5.82 -15.73 -13.45
N VAL A 223 -4.74 -15.03 -13.13
CA VAL A 223 -4.66 -14.05 -12.04
C VAL A 223 -4.16 -12.72 -12.57
N SER A 224 -4.41 -11.62 -11.84
CA SER A 224 -3.90 -10.29 -12.20
C SER A 224 -2.67 -9.88 -11.38
N MET A 225 -1.92 -8.94 -11.95
CA MET A 225 -0.80 -8.24 -11.35
C MET A 225 -0.91 -6.77 -11.75
N HIS A 226 -0.64 -5.85 -10.82
CA HIS A 226 -0.70 -4.40 -11.00
C HIS A 226 0.52 -3.70 -10.41
N ALA A 227 1.58 -3.59 -11.22
CA ALA A 227 2.89 -3.19 -10.75
C ALA A 227 3.45 -4.25 -9.79
N GLY A 228 4.21 -5.21 -10.30
CA GLY A 228 4.65 -6.35 -9.48
C GLY A 228 6.02 -6.88 -9.88
N SER A 229 6.47 -7.89 -9.14
CA SER A 229 7.72 -8.62 -9.39
C SER A 229 7.48 -10.10 -9.66
N THR A 230 8.54 -10.77 -10.10
CA THR A 230 8.61 -12.23 -10.11
C THR A 230 9.61 -12.74 -9.07
N MET A 231 9.70 -14.05 -8.93
CA MET A 231 10.67 -14.73 -8.08
C MET A 231 11.69 -15.48 -8.93
N ALA A 232 12.87 -15.69 -8.37
CA ALA A 232 13.87 -16.58 -8.92
C ALA A 232 13.87 -17.91 -8.15
N ILE A 233 13.67 -19.02 -8.86
CA ILE A 233 13.89 -20.36 -8.31
C ILE A 233 15.39 -20.62 -8.26
N THR A 234 15.94 -20.81 -7.06
CA THR A 234 17.38 -21.01 -6.84
C THR A 234 17.71 -22.46 -6.47
N ASP A 235 16.77 -23.19 -5.87
CA ASP A 235 16.83 -24.63 -5.60
C ASP A 235 15.50 -25.30 -5.99
N PRO A 236 15.42 -25.91 -7.19
CA PRO A 236 14.21 -26.58 -7.66
C PRO A 236 13.79 -27.80 -6.85
N ASN A 237 14.66 -28.34 -5.98
CA ASN A 237 14.23 -29.39 -5.06
C ASN A 237 13.33 -28.83 -3.95
N LYS A 238 13.52 -27.57 -3.58
CA LYS A 238 12.73 -26.90 -2.53
C LYS A 238 11.60 -26.06 -3.09
N ALA A 239 11.82 -25.38 -4.22
CA ALA A 239 10.93 -24.37 -4.76
C ALA A 239 10.42 -24.68 -6.16
N LYS A 240 9.21 -24.22 -6.46
CA LYS A 240 8.55 -24.39 -7.76
C LYS A 240 7.64 -23.22 -8.08
N GLY A 241 7.69 -22.74 -9.32
CA GLY A 241 6.72 -21.79 -9.87
C GLY A 241 5.40 -22.45 -10.23
N ILE A 242 4.30 -21.78 -9.94
CA ILE A 242 2.93 -22.24 -10.25
C ILE A 242 2.13 -21.27 -11.10
N ALA A 243 2.57 -20.02 -11.23
CA ALA A 243 2.04 -19.06 -12.19
C ALA A 243 3.18 -18.23 -12.77
N PHE A 244 3.25 -18.11 -14.09
CA PHE A 244 4.32 -17.43 -14.82
C PHE A 244 3.74 -16.31 -15.67
N VAL A 245 4.42 -15.16 -15.67
CA VAL A 245 4.06 -14.06 -16.57
C VAL A 245 4.24 -14.51 -18.03
N PRO A 246 3.43 -14.00 -18.98
CA PRO A 246 3.56 -14.32 -20.40
C PRO A 246 4.90 -13.79 -20.95
N LYS A 247 5.14 -13.99 -22.25
CA LYS A 247 6.24 -13.26 -22.90
C LYS A 247 5.96 -11.76 -22.87
N LEU A 248 6.95 -10.99 -22.46
CA LEU A 248 6.82 -9.56 -22.19
C LEU A 248 7.61 -8.73 -23.20
N SER A 249 7.13 -7.51 -23.40
CA SER A 249 7.71 -6.47 -24.22
C SER A 249 8.03 -5.25 -23.37
N LYS A 250 8.70 -4.25 -23.96
CA LYS A 250 8.98 -2.98 -23.27
C LYS A 250 7.73 -2.22 -22.81
N ASP A 251 6.56 -2.51 -23.41
CA ASP A 251 5.30 -1.83 -23.08
C ASP A 251 4.68 -2.42 -21.79
N ASP A 252 5.21 -3.58 -21.35
CA ASP A 252 4.80 -4.28 -20.13
C ASP A 252 5.68 -3.91 -18.93
N VAL A 253 6.63 -2.98 -19.09
CA VAL A 253 7.43 -2.42 -18.00
C VAL A 253 6.58 -1.46 -17.18
N TRP A 254 6.68 -1.51 -15.85
CA TRP A 254 6.05 -0.49 -15.03
C TRP A 254 6.67 0.89 -15.32
N ASN A 255 5.84 1.91 -15.51
CA ASN A 255 6.31 3.24 -15.94
C ASN A 255 7.29 3.92 -14.95
N HIS A 256 7.36 3.43 -13.71
CA HIS A 256 8.26 3.92 -12.67
C HIS A 256 9.36 2.91 -12.32
N ALA A 257 9.58 1.90 -13.17
CA ALA A 257 10.72 1.01 -13.04
C ALA A 257 12.03 1.84 -13.02
N VAL A 258 12.85 1.58 -12.02
CA VAL A 258 14.11 2.31 -11.77
C VAL A 258 15.31 1.66 -12.45
N ASP A 259 15.07 0.54 -13.13
CA ASP A 259 16.03 -0.14 -13.99
C ASP A 259 15.34 -0.62 -15.29
N GLN A 260 15.84 -1.70 -15.91
CA GLN A 260 15.24 -2.24 -17.14
C GLN A 260 13.82 -2.81 -16.97
N GLY A 261 13.34 -3.04 -15.73
CA GLY A 261 11.98 -3.46 -15.41
C GLY A 261 11.66 -4.92 -15.75
N ILE A 262 12.12 -5.43 -16.89
CA ILE A 262 11.99 -6.83 -17.34
C ILE A 262 13.40 -7.41 -17.52
N TYR A 263 13.68 -8.57 -16.93
CA TYR A 263 15.04 -9.08 -16.83
C TYR A 263 15.40 -10.12 -17.90
N ASN A 264 14.43 -10.95 -18.29
CA ASN A 264 14.63 -12.09 -19.19
C ASN A 264 13.52 -12.20 -20.26
N GLY A 265 12.71 -11.15 -20.43
CA GLY A 265 11.71 -11.05 -21.51
C GLY A 265 10.43 -11.85 -21.27
N GLY A 266 10.11 -12.17 -20.01
CA GLY A 266 8.88 -12.90 -19.66
C GLY A 266 8.95 -14.43 -19.83
N GLY A 267 7.85 -15.10 -19.49
CA GLY A 267 7.76 -16.55 -19.39
C GLY A 267 8.60 -17.12 -18.27
N LYS A 268 8.86 -18.44 -18.31
CA LYS A 268 9.64 -19.15 -17.28
C LYS A 268 11.05 -18.58 -17.02
N SER A 269 11.68 -17.95 -18.02
CA SER A 269 12.99 -17.31 -17.87
C SER A 269 12.94 -16.04 -17.00
N GLU A 270 11.80 -15.36 -16.94
CA GLU A 270 11.56 -14.24 -16.01
C GLU A 270 11.34 -14.73 -14.58
N GLY A 271 11.09 -16.03 -14.41
CA GLY A 271 10.70 -16.63 -13.14
C GLY A 271 9.20 -16.49 -12.86
N PRO A 272 8.69 -17.24 -11.87
CA PRO A 272 7.27 -17.25 -11.55
C PRO A 272 6.80 -15.95 -10.88
N TYR A 273 5.55 -15.57 -11.15
CA TYR A 273 4.80 -14.59 -10.36
C TYR A 273 4.31 -15.18 -9.02
N ILE A 274 3.90 -16.46 -9.04
CA ILE A 274 3.50 -17.19 -7.83
C ILE A 274 4.34 -18.47 -7.74
N ALA A 275 4.96 -18.69 -6.59
CA ALA A 275 5.77 -19.87 -6.31
C ALA A 275 5.37 -20.52 -4.98
N ILE A 276 5.73 -21.79 -4.85
CA ILE A 276 5.59 -22.58 -3.63
C ILE A 276 6.93 -23.19 -3.25
N SER A 277 7.09 -23.51 -1.96
CA SER A 277 8.26 -24.18 -1.42
C SER A 277 7.88 -25.26 -0.43
N LYS A 278 8.63 -26.37 -0.41
CA LYS A 278 8.54 -27.44 0.58
C LYS A 278 9.88 -27.59 1.29
N ILE A 279 9.87 -27.48 2.61
CA ILE A 279 11.08 -27.59 3.44
C ILE A 279 10.76 -28.38 4.70
N ASP A 280 11.51 -29.46 4.92
CA ASP A 280 11.37 -30.31 6.09
C ASP A 280 9.89 -30.65 6.35
N GLU A 281 9.31 -30.25 7.47
CA GLU A 281 7.92 -30.57 7.81
C GLU A 281 6.91 -29.53 7.31
N GLY A 282 7.37 -28.33 6.93
CA GLY A 282 6.53 -27.21 6.55
C GLY A 282 6.63 -26.83 5.08
N LYS A 283 6.07 -25.67 4.74
CA LYS A 283 6.01 -25.14 3.39
C LYS A 283 5.81 -23.63 3.36
N GLY A 284 6.03 -23.05 2.18
CA GLY A 284 5.81 -21.64 1.91
C GLY A 284 5.08 -21.41 0.59
N ALA A 285 4.37 -20.31 0.46
CA ALA A 285 3.91 -19.77 -0.81
C ALA A 285 4.30 -18.29 -0.92
N PHE A 286 4.55 -17.84 -2.15
CA PHE A 286 5.18 -16.56 -2.45
C PHE A 286 4.45 -15.91 -3.62
N ILE A 287 4.09 -14.63 -3.47
CA ILE A 287 3.39 -13.84 -4.48
C ILE A 287 4.16 -12.54 -4.68
N GLY A 288 4.50 -12.18 -5.92
CA GLY A 288 5.33 -11.03 -6.23
C GLY A 288 4.61 -9.67 -6.27
N ASP A 289 3.34 -9.61 -5.87
CA ASP A 289 2.50 -8.40 -5.86
C ASP A 289 1.32 -8.59 -4.90
N SER A 290 1.03 -7.55 -4.10
CA SER A 290 -0.09 -7.54 -3.16
C SER A 290 -1.43 -7.21 -3.83
N SER A 291 -1.44 -6.59 -5.02
CA SER A 291 -2.65 -6.11 -5.69
C SER A 291 -3.69 -7.21 -5.92
N MET A 292 -3.27 -8.46 -6.16
CA MET A 292 -4.20 -9.59 -6.34
C MET A 292 -4.97 -9.97 -5.07
N VAL A 293 -4.56 -9.44 -3.92
CA VAL A 293 -5.15 -9.70 -2.60
C VAL A 293 -5.85 -8.47 -2.04
N GLU A 294 -5.48 -7.28 -2.52
CA GLU A 294 -6.06 -6.02 -2.09
C GLU A 294 -7.55 -5.90 -2.39
N ASP A 295 -8.24 -5.18 -1.51
CA ASP A 295 -9.60 -4.71 -1.68
C ASP A 295 -9.67 -3.17 -1.55
N LYS A 296 -10.85 -2.61 -1.81
CA LYS A 296 -11.11 -1.16 -1.78
C LYS A 296 -11.34 -0.54 -0.39
N SER A 297 -10.93 -1.19 0.69
CA SER A 297 -11.30 -0.80 2.06
C SER A 297 -10.14 -0.41 2.97
N PRO A 298 -9.19 0.43 2.53
CA PRO A 298 -8.13 0.84 3.42
C PRO A 298 -8.68 1.59 4.63
N LYS A 299 -8.22 1.20 5.83
CA LYS A 299 -8.67 1.72 7.12
C LYS A 299 -7.78 2.86 7.61
N TYR A 300 -6.47 2.73 7.42
CA TYR A 300 -5.46 3.63 7.97
C TYR A 300 -4.97 4.66 6.96
N LYS A 301 -4.54 5.82 7.46
CA LYS A 301 -3.88 6.86 6.67
C LYS A 301 -2.39 6.58 6.53
N ARG A 302 -1.75 7.28 5.57
CA ARG A 302 -0.29 7.24 5.40
C ARG A 302 0.43 7.83 6.60
N GLU A 303 1.43 7.12 7.11
CA GLU A 303 2.21 7.53 8.30
C GLU A 303 3.03 8.81 8.10
N ASP A 304 3.52 9.08 6.89
CA ASP A 304 4.33 10.26 6.61
C ASP A 304 3.52 11.55 6.51
N ASN A 305 2.25 11.46 6.11
CA ASN A 305 1.54 12.63 5.62
C ASN A 305 0.04 12.73 5.94
N GLY A 306 -0.57 11.67 6.47
CA GLY A 306 -1.97 11.63 6.87
C GLY A 306 -2.96 11.60 5.70
N GLU A 307 -2.48 11.40 4.46
CA GLU A 307 -3.33 11.28 3.29
C GLU A 307 -4.08 9.94 3.30
N THR A 308 -5.28 9.97 2.74
CA THR A 308 -6.08 8.76 2.54
C THR A 308 -5.44 7.88 1.48
N LYS A 309 -5.44 6.59 1.77
CA LYS A 309 -4.92 5.54 0.93
C LYS A 309 -5.86 5.21 -0.23
N LYS A 310 -5.28 4.73 -1.33
CA LYS A 310 -6.00 4.27 -2.51
C LYS A 310 -5.48 2.89 -2.84
N THR A 311 -6.38 1.93 -2.87
CA THR A 311 -6.10 0.52 -3.13
C THR A 311 -6.74 0.09 -4.45
N TYR A 312 -6.35 -1.10 -4.89
CA TYR A 312 -6.99 -1.79 -6.01
C TYR A 312 -7.94 -2.87 -5.46
N ASP A 313 -9.13 -3.02 -6.05
CA ASP A 313 -10.08 -4.10 -5.67
C ASP A 313 -9.72 -5.41 -6.39
N GLY A 314 -8.43 -5.77 -6.35
CA GLY A 314 -7.85 -6.84 -7.15
C GLY A 314 -8.26 -8.24 -6.66
N PHE A 315 -8.66 -8.40 -5.40
CA PHE A 315 -9.17 -9.67 -4.88
C PHE A 315 -10.33 -10.26 -5.72
N LYS A 316 -11.12 -9.39 -6.36
CA LYS A 316 -12.27 -9.77 -7.21
C LYS A 316 -11.94 -9.93 -8.68
N GLU A 317 -10.71 -9.65 -9.09
CA GLU A 317 -10.28 -9.73 -10.48
C GLU A 317 -9.89 -11.15 -10.86
N GLU A 318 -10.12 -11.48 -12.14
CA GLU A 318 -9.81 -12.78 -12.72
C GLU A 318 -10.25 -13.93 -11.79
N ASP A 319 -9.34 -14.86 -11.46
CA ASP A 319 -9.57 -15.91 -10.45
C ASP A 319 -8.70 -15.69 -9.19
N ASN A 320 -8.37 -14.44 -8.84
CA ASN A 320 -7.46 -14.09 -7.74
C ASN A 320 -7.89 -14.67 -6.39
N GLN A 321 -9.13 -14.42 -5.97
CA GLN A 321 -9.71 -15.01 -4.76
C GLN A 321 -9.59 -16.54 -4.77
N LYS A 322 -9.86 -17.18 -5.90
CA LYS A 322 -9.81 -18.64 -5.99
C LYS A 322 -8.38 -19.15 -5.82
N MET A 323 -7.43 -18.53 -6.52
CA MET A 323 -6.01 -18.90 -6.46
C MET A 323 -5.48 -18.78 -5.02
N ILE A 324 -5.69 -17.64 -4.34
CA ILE A 324 -5.17 -17.44 -3.00
C ILE A 324 -5.84 -18.36 -1.96
N MET A 325 -7.14 -18.63 -2.09
CA MET A 325 -7.82 -19.56 -1.18
C MET A 325 -7.35 -21.01 -1.39
N GLN A 326 -7.05 -21.42 -2.62
CA GLN A 326 -6.46 -22.74 -2.91
C GLN A 326 -5.01 -22.84 -2.40
N ILE A 327 -4.23 -21.74 -2.45
CA ILE A 327 -2.91 -21.66 -1.78
C ILE A 327 -3.07 -21.87 -0.28
N VAL A 328 -3.99 -21.16 0.39
CA VAL A 328 -4.24 -21.31 1.83
C VAL A 328 -4.64 -22.73 2.19
N GLU A 329 -5.51 -23.35 1.41
CA GLU A 329 -5.93 -24.73 1.64
C GLU A 329 -4.74 -25.70 1.53
N TRP A 330 -3.92 -25.55 0.49
CA TRP A 330 -2.70 -26.35 0.37
C TRP A 330 -1.75 -26.12 1.54
N LEU A 331 -1.50 -24.87 1.95
CA LEU A 331 -0.61 -24.54 3.07
C LEU A 331 -1.08 -25.14 4.40
N ASN A 332 -2.40 -25.26 4.62
CA ASN A 332 -2.94 -25.87 5.84
C ASN A 332 -2.93 -27.40 5.83
N LYS A 333 -2.75 -28.03 4.67
CA LYS A 333 -2.65 -29.48 4.56
C LYS A 333 -1.26 -29.97 5.00
N LYS A 334 -1.20 -30.85 6.01
CA LYS A 334 0.06 -31.45 6.45
C LYS A 334 0.57 -32.50 5.45
N GLU A 335 1.87 -32.52 5.23
CA GLU A 335 2.57 -33.41 4.30
C GLU A 335 3.83 -33.97 4.97
N SER A 336 4.16 -35.23 4.69
CA SER A 336 5.32 -35.91 5.30
C SER A 336 6.62 -35.75 4.51
N ASP A 337 6.51 -35.46 3.22
CA ASP A 337 7.66 -35.23 2.33
C ASP A 337 8.50 -34.04 2.79
N LYS A 338 9.81 -34.11 2.58
CA LYS A 338 10.75 -33.10 3.07
C LYS A 338 11.04 -32.01 2.04
N ASP A 339 10.91 -32.33 0.76
CA ASP A 339 11.14 -31.43 -0.37
C ASP A 339 10.37 -31.97 -1.60
N PHE A 340 10.40 -31.24 -2.72
CA PHE A 340 9.67 -31.63 -3.93
C PHE A 340 10.28 -32.81 -4.69
N SER A 341 11.55 -33.16 -4.45
CA SER A 341 12.23 -34.25 -5.16
C SER A 341 11.60 -35.63 -4.88
N SER A 342 10.91 -35.78 -3.74
CA SER A 342 10.20 -37.00 -3.37
C SER A 342 8.70 -37.00 -3.69
N MET A 343 8.14 -35.88 -4.17
CA MET A 343 6.69 -35.71 -4.30
C MET A 343 6.12 -36.10 -5.68
N GLY A 344 6.98 -36.58 -6.59
CA GLY A 344 6.55 -37.12 -7.89
C GLY A 344 5.97 -36.08 -8.87
N ILE A 345 6.34 -34.82 -8.70
CA ILE A 345 6.03 -33.68 -9.59
C ILE A 345 7.17 -33.43 -10.58
N GLN A 346 6.91 -32.68 -11.65
CA GLN A 346 7.99 -32.13 -12.48
C GLN A 346 8.67 -30.96 -11.76
N LEU A 347 9.98 -31.09 -11.49
CA LEU A 347 10.77 -29.99 -10.94
C LEU A 347 10.99 -28.91 -12.00
N ASP A 348 11.09 -27.66 -11.54
CA ASP A 348 11.47 -26.54 -12.39
C ASP A 348 12.98 -26.52 -12.65
N GLU A 349 13.41 -25.63 -13.54
CA GLU A 349 14.81 -25.26 -13.68
C GLU A 349 15.11 -24.04 -12.81
N LYS A 350 16.40 -23.81 -12.52
CA LYS A 350 16.82 -22.57 -11.86
C LYS A 350 16.51 -21.40 -12.78
N THR A 351 15.94 -20.33 -12.22
CA THR A 351 15.71 -19.09 -12.96
C THR A 351 17.06 -18.49 -13.39
N PRO A 352 17.24 -18.12 -14.66
CA PRO A 352 18.45 -17.42 -15.10
C PRO A 352 18.55 -16.05 -14.42
N LEU A 353 19.64 -15.83 -13.68
CA LEU A 353 19.88 -14.59 -12.95
C LEU A 353 20.87 -13.66 -13.67
N LEU A 354 20.63 -12.36 -13.54
CA LEU A 354 21.59 -11.32 -13.86
C LEU A 354 22.59 -11.17 -12.72
N ASN A 355 23.80 -10.67 -13.02
CA ASN A 355 24.87 -10.62 -12.05
C ASN A 355 24.56 -9.76 -10.81
N PHE A 356 23.74 -8.72 -10.95
CA PHE A 356 23.37 -7.82 -9.84
C PHE A 356 22.31 -8.43 -8.91
N GLU A 357 21.65 -9.51 -9.31
CA GLU A 357 20.66 -10.21 -8.48
C GLU A 357 21.34 -11.08 -7.41
N GLU A 358 22.64 -11.34 -7.55
CA GLU A 358 23.44 -11.95 -6.50
C GLU A 358 23.69 -10.94 -5.36
N PRO A 359 23.38 -11.27 -4.09
CA PRO A 359 23.38 -10.29 -2.98
C PRO A 359 24.68 -9.47 -2.86
N LYS A 360 25.83 -10.15 -2.96
CA LYS A 360 27.17 -9.55 -2.89
C LYS A 360 27.53 -8.62 -4.06
N ASN A 361 26.83 -8.76 -5.19
CA ASN A 361 27.06 -8.00 -6.41
C ASN A 361 25.97 -6.95 -6.64
N SER A 362 24.94 -6.95 -5.81
CA SER A 362 23.82 -6.03 -5.89
C SER A 362 24.26 -4.59 -5.62
N SER A 363 23.55 -3.65 -6.23
CA SER A 363 23.80 -2.22 -6.08
C SER A 363 22.49 -1.45 -6.18
N GLU A 364 22.38 -0.35 -5.45
CA GLU A 364 21.32 0.64 -5.67
C GLU A 364 21.52 1.29 -7.05
N VAL A 365 20.50 1.25 -7.91
CA VAL A 365 20.57 1.84 -9.26
C VAL A 365 20.40 3.35 -9.17
N GLU A 366 19.45 3.79 -8.35
CA GLU A 366 19.28 5.20 -7.96
C GLU A 366 19.49 5.35 -6.45
N LYS A 367 19.71 6.60 -6.01
CA LYS A 367 19.96 6.88 -4.60
C LYS A 367 18.68 6.81 -3.79
N GLU A 368 18.66 5.93 -2.80
CA GLU A 368 17.54 5.76 -1.87
C GLU A 368 17.67 6.66 -0.61
N PRO A 369 16.55 7.03 0.06
CA PRO A 369 15.17 6.57 -0.16
C PRO A 369 14.49 7.18 -1.39
N TRP A 370 13.39 6.57 -1.85
CA TRP A 370 12.60 6.94 -3.06
C TRP A 370 11.79 8.24 -2.96
N GLY A 371 12.35 9.24 -2.30
CA GLY A 371 11.69 10.52 -2.08
C GLY A 371 12.25 11.23 -0.87
N THR A 372 11.58 12.30 -0.48
CA THR A 372 11.90 13.03 0.74
C THR A 372 10.69 12.94 1.66
N PRO A 373 10.83 12.33 2.85
CA PRO A 373 9.75 12.32 3.83
C PRO A 373 9.32 13.74 4.20
N LYS A 374 8.06 13.91 4.61
CA LYS A 374 7.59 15.20 5.15
C LYS A 374 8.44 15.63 6.36
N GLN A 375 8.59 16.95 6.54
CA GLN A 375 9.35 17.48 7.66
C GLN A 375 8.79 16.97 8.99
N GLY A 376 9.66 16.39 9.82
CA GLY A 376 9.32 15.90 11.15
C GLY A 376 8.93 14.42 11.19
N TYR A 377 8.59 13.80 10.06
CA TYR A 377 8.34 12.37 10.00
C TYR A 377 9.63 11.57 10.12
N LYS A 378 9.58 10.52 10.93
CA LYS A 378 10.65 9.54 11.16
C LYS A 378 10.03 8.15 11.12
N TRP A 379 10.35 7.37 10.08
CA TRP A 379 9.84 6.00 9.89
C TRP A 379 10.12 5.05 11.07
N TYR A 380 11.10 5.38 11.90
CA TYR A 380 11.52 4.60 13.06
C TYR A 380 10.92 5.10 14.39
N ASP A 381 10.09 6.13 14.37
CA ASP A 381 9.50 6.74 15.57
C ASP A 381 8.01 7.03 15.35
N ALA A 382 7.16 6.13 15.87
CA ALA A 382 5.72 6.17 15.76
C ALA A 382 5.08 7.45 16.36
N SER A 383 5.77 8.15 17.26
CA SER A 383 5.29 9.43 17.80
C SER A 383 5.27 10.55 16.76
N THR A 384 5.96 10.35 15.63
CA THR A 384 5.99 11.28 14.50
C THR A 384 4.95 10.98 13.43
N TYR A 385 4.22 9.87 13.56
CA TYR A 385 3.27 9.42 12.55
C TYR A 385 2.05 10.34 12.50
N ALA A 386 1.56 10.60 11.29
CA ALA A 386 0.38 11.44 11.10
C ALA A 386 -0.87 10.83 11.75
N THR A 387 -1.79 11.67 12.23
CA THR A 387 -3.05 11.22 12.85
C THR A 387 -3.87 10.31 11.92
N GLY A 388 -4.39 9.22 12.50
CA GLY A 388 -5.15 8.20 11.77
C GLY A 388 -4.28 7.15 11.05
N SER A 389 -2.96 7.24 11.18
CA SER A 389 -2.03 6.19 10.75
C SER A 389 -2.00 5.06 11.78
N TYR A 390 -1.63 3.85 11.33
CA TYR A 390 -1.49 2.72 12.24
C TYR A 390 -0.36 2.96 13.24
N GLY A 391 -0.63 2.75 14.53
CA GLY A 391 0.35 2.97 15.60
C GLY A 391 0.59 4.43 15.98
N ALA A 392 -0.09 5.40 15.35
CA ALA A 392 -0.05 6.78 15.79
C ALA A 392 -0.66 6.90 17.20
N THR A 393 0.04 7.55 18.13
CA THR A 393 -0.52 7.87 19.44
C THR A 393 -1.50 9.02 19.26
N ASP A 394 -2.79 8.79 19.51
CA ASP A 394 -3.77 9.87 19.58
C ASP A 394 -3.34 10.83 20.70
N THR A 395 -2.70 11.93 20.33
CA THR A 395 -2.80 13.13 21.13
C THR A 395 -4.22 13.64 20.89
N GLU A 396 -5.18 13.08 21.63
CA GLU A 396 -6.38 13.82 21.97
C GLU A 396 -5.89 15.12 22.60
N THR A 397 -5.75 16.17 21.80
CA THR A 397 -5.75 17.53 22.32
C THR A 397 -7.22 17.79 22.61
N SER A 398 -7.70 17.19 23.71
CA SER A 398 -8.83 17.73 24.43
C SER A 398 -8.39 19.14 24.82
N ASN A 399 -8.82 20.12 24.02
CA ASN A 399 -8.98 21.48 24.50
C ASN A 399 -10.01 21.40 25.63
N GLU A 400 -9.56 20.99 26.82
CA GLU A 400 -10.24 21.32 28.05
C GLU A 400 -10.25 22.84 28.13
N SER A 401 -11.45 23.37 27.88
CA SER A 401 -11.83 24.70 28.26
C SER A 401 -11.52 24.90 29.75
N GLU A 402 -10.41 25.57 30.05
CA GLU A 402 -10.21 26.18 31.36
C GLU A 402 -11.15 27.38 31.48
N THR A 403 -12.32 27.11 32.03
CA THR A 403 -13.11 28.08 32.78
C THR A 403 -12.49 28.31 34.15
N GLU A 404 -11.95 29.52 34.39
CA GLU A 404 -12.13 30.31 35.62
C GLU A 404 -11.49 31.70 35.41
N SER A 405 -12.29 32.71 35.06
CA SER A 405 -12.92 33.70 35.95
C SER A 405 -12.10 34.99 36.13
N SER A 406 -12.64 36.11 35.63
CA SER A 406 -12.90 37.32 36.44
C SER A 406 -13.45 38.45 35.55
N LYS A 407 -14.39 39.17 36.16
CA LYS A 407 -15.21 40.26 35.61
C LYS A 407 -14.49 41.60 35.66
N ASP A 408 -14.91 42.48 34.74
CA ASP A 408 -15.01 43.96 34.80
C ASP A 408 -13.72 44.73 35.23
N ASN A 409 -13.25 45.83 34.64
CA ASN A 409 -13.90 46.91 33.92
C ASN A 409 -12.83 47.94 33.44
N GLU A 410 -13.20 48.78 32.46
CA GLU A 410 -12.72 50.16 32.20
C GLU A 410 -11.25 50.48 31.83
N GLY A 411 -11.09 51.16 30.68
CA GLY A 411 -10.25 52.37 30.64
C GLY A 411 -9.26 52.56 29.49
N SER A 412 -9.70 53.34 28.50
CA SER A 412 -8.94 54.43 27.84
C SER A 412 -7.93 54.15 26.71
N GLU A 413 -8.33 54.65 25.55
CA GLU A 413 -7.60 55.51 24.59
C GLU A 413 -6.21 55.12 24.06
N GLY A 414 -6.13 55.09 22.73
CA GLY A 414 -5.28 56.07 22.04
C GLY A 414 -4.16 55.55 21.13
N SER A 415 -4.45 55.61 19.83
CA SER A 415 -3.59 56.25 18.82
C SER A 415 -2.62 55.38 17.97
N THR A 416 -3.03 55.30 16.69
CA THR A 416 -2.31 55.67 15.45
C THR A 416 -1.32 54.73 14.75
N GLY A 417 -1.65 54.53 13.47
CA GLY A 417 -0.72 54.44 12.33
C GLY A 417 -0.57 53.01 11.80
N SER A 418 -0.71 52.69 10.52
CA SER A 418 -0.99 53.46 9.30
C SER A 418 -1.44 52.42 8.28
N SER A 419 -2.53 52.70 7.58
CA SER A 419 -2.85 52.04 6.33
C SER A 419 -1.71 52.26 5.33
N ARG A 420 -1.30 51.19 4.65
CA ARG A 420 -0.72 51.27 3.31
C ARG A 420 -1.51 50.32 2.43
N ASN A 421 -2.52 50.88 1.77
CA ASN A 421 -3.00 50.35 0.51
C ASN A 421 -1.81 50.32 -0.46
N LYS A 422 -1.48 49.13 -0.96
CA LYS A 422 -0.90 48.99 -2.29
C LYS A 422 -1.74 47.99 -3.05
N GLN A 423 -2.72 48.55 -3.74
CA GLN A 423 -3.46 47.92 -4.81
C GLN A 423 -2.50 47.79 -6.00
N SER A 424 -2.18 46.56 -6.38
CA SER A 424 -1.78 46.22 -7.75
C SER A 424 -2.55 44.97 -8.14
N ASN A 425 -3.66 45.16 -8.86
CA ASN A 425 -4.34 44.09 -9.57
C ASN A 425 -3.38 43.51 -10.60
N GLN A 426 -2.83 42.34 -10.30
CA GLN A 426 -2.35 41.41 -11.30
C GLN A 426 -3.35 40.25 -11.24
N SER A 427 -4.03 39.96 -12.35
CA SER A 427 -4.96 38.83 -12.39
C SER A 427 -4.19 37.56 -12.02
N GLU A 428 -4.64 36.85 -10.99
CA GLU A 428 -4.01 35.63 -10.46
C GLU A 428 -3.93 34.49 -11.50
N PHE A 429 -4.69 34.64 -12.59
CA PHE A 429 -4.74 33.74 -13.74
C PHE A 429 -4.58 34.54 -15.04
N ASP A 430 -3.77 34.02 -15.96
CA ASP A 430 -3.72 34.38 -17.38
C ASP A 430 -4.12 33.14 -18.20
N MET A 431 -5.31 33.20 -18.81
CA MET A 431 -5.95 32.07 -19.49
C MET A 431 -6.95 32.54 -20.56
N PRO A 432 -7.28 31.70 -21.57
CA PRO A 432 -8.32 32.03 -22.54
C PRO A 432 -9.70 32.24 -21.89
N THR A 433 -10.49 33.14 -22.45
CA THR A 433 -11.86 33.43 -21.96
C THR A 433 -12.87 32.34 -22.30
N SER A 434 -12.57 31.52 -23.30
CA SER A 434 -13.34 30.34 -23.72
C SER A 434 -12.39 29.31 -24.33
N VAL A 435 -12.68 28.03 -24.12
CA VAL A 435 -11.90 26.90 -24.65
C VAL A 435 -12.82 25.83 -25.21
N GLN A 436 -12.37 25.10 -26.21
CA GLN A 436 -13.10 23.96 -26.76
C GLN A 436 -12.69 22.68 -26.03
N ARG A 437 -13.64 21.76 -25.81
CA ARG A 437 -13.34 20.43 -25.27
C ARG A 437 -12.30 19.71 -26.14
N GLN A 438 -11.39 18.97 -25.49
CA GLN A 438 -10.28 18.23 -26.11
C GLN A 438 -9.19 19.07 -26.81
N GLN A 439 -9.38 20.38 -26.96
CA GLN A 439 -8.37 21.28 -27.49
C GLN A 439 -7.33 21.62 -26.43
N LYS A 440 -6.05 21.63 -26.82
CA LYS A 440 -4.95 22.03 -25.92
C LYS A 440 -4.94 23.54 -25.75
N PHE A 441 -4.73 23.99 -24.52
CA PHE A 441 -4.50 25.40 -24.18
C PHE A 441 -3.58 25.51 -22.96
N GLU A 442 -3.25 26.75 -22.58
CA GLU A 442 -2.36 27.06 -21.47
C GLU A 442 -3.09 27.93 -20.45
N ILE A 443 -2.82 27.66 -19.16
CA ILE A 443 -3.21 28.52 -18.03
C ILE A 443 -1.91 28.89 -17.33
N THR A 444 -1.63 30.19 -17.21
CA THR A 444 -0.57 30.69 -16.34
C THR A 444 -1.19 31.18 -15.05
N VAL A 445 -0.61 30.79 -13.91
CA VAL A 445 -1.02 31.27 -12.60
C VAL A 445 0.09 32.08 -11.94
N HIS A 446 -0.31 33.14 -11.27
CA HIS A 446 0.56 34.08 -10.57
C HIS A 446 0.28 33.96 -9.08
N VAL A 447 1.16 33.31 -8.32
CA VAL A 447 0.89 32.98 -6.92
C VAL A 447 1.88 33.67 -5.99
N ASP A 448 1.37 34.32 -4.95
CA ASP A 448 2.20 34.89 -3.88
C ASP A 448 2.73 33.76 -2.99
N GLU A 449 4.03 33.79 -2.69
CA GLU A 449 4.71 32.79 -1.86
C GLU A 449 4.03 32.62 -0.50
N SER A 450 3.44 33.67 0.06
CA SER A 450 2.75 33.61 1.35
C SER A 450 1.50 32.74 1.34
N GLN A 451 0.91 32.49 0.17
CA GLN A 451 -0.23 31.59 0.01
C GLN A 451 0.21 30.12 -0.19
N LEU A 452 1.51 29.88 -0.43
CA LEU A 452 2.03 28.56 -0.74
C LEU A 452 2.41 27.78 0.52
N VAL A 453 1.78 26.64 0.69
CA VAL A 453 2.24 25.58 1.59
C VAL A 453 3.36 24.81 0.91
N ASN A 454 4.53 24.75 1.55
CA ASN A 454 5.73 24.06 1.05
C ASN A 454 6.24 24.55 -0.33
N GLN A 455 5.99 25.81 -0.68
CA GLN A 455 6.37 26.39 -1.98
C GLN A 455 5.80 25.62 -3.19
N LYS A 456 4.71 24.87 -2.99
CA LYS A 456 4.10 24.02 -4.00
C LYS A 456 2.64 24.37 -4.22
N PHE A 457 2.17 24.15 -5.43
CA PHE A 457 0.74 24.20 -5.74
C PHE A 457 0.38 23.28 -6.92
N GLN A 458 -0.91 23.12 -7.17
CA GLN A 458 -1.51 22.33 -8.24
C GLN A 458 -2.63 23.15 -8.89
N LEU A 459 -3.07 22.71 -10.07
CA LEU A 459 -4.24 23.23 -10.74
C LEU A 459 -5.34 22.16 -10.80
N SER A 460 -6.55 22.54 -10.40
CA SER A 460 -7.78 21.76 -10.55
C SER A 460 -8.71 22.48 -11.53
N ILE A 461 -9.39 21.72 -12.38
CA ILE A 461 -10.46 22.24 -13.26
C ILE A 461 -11.64 21.29 -13.10
N LYS A 462 -12.75 21.78 -12.56
CA LYS A 462 -13.88 20.93 -12.18
C LYS A 462 -15.25 21.51 -12.53
N ASN A 463 -16.20 20.61 -12.73
CA ASN A 463 -17.61 20.92 -12.85
C ASN A 463 -18.18 21.42 -11.50
N LYS A 464 -19.40 21.99 -11.54
CA LYS A 464 -20.05 22.53 -10.34
C LYS A 464 -20.43 21.48 -9.31
N ASP A 465 -20.55 20.22 -9.73
CA ASP A 465 -20.79 19.06 -8.88
C ASP A 465 -19.51 18.51 -8.23
N GLY A 466 -18.34 19.08 -8.56
CA GLY A 466 -17.04 18.69 -8.04
C GLY A 466 -16.29 17.66 -8.87
N GLN A 467 -16.82 17.20 -10.00
CA GLN A 467 -16.11 16.28 -10.90
C GLN A 467 -14.91 16.98 -11.56
N GLU A 468 -13.72 16.39 -11.45
CA GLU A 468 -12.52 16.87 -12.17
C GLU A 468 -12.63 16.61 -13.67
N VAL A 469 -12.38 17.65 -14.47
CA VAL A 469 -12.49 17.64 -15.94
C VAL A 469 -11.25 18.20 -16.64
N GLY A 470 -10.26 18.69 -15.88
CA GLY A 470 -8.96 19.10 -16.40
C GLY A 470 -8.05 17.91 -16.68
N MET A 471 -7.39 17.89 -17.84
CA MET A 471 -6.46 16.83 -18.25
C MET A 471 -5.06 17.40 -18.43
N PHE A 472 -4.12 16.94 -17.61
CA PHE A 472 -2.74 17.44 -17.57
C PHE A 472 -1.77 16.35 -18.07
N ASN A 473 -0.71 16.75 -18.79
CA ASN A 473 0.35 15.85 -19.28
C ASN A 473 -0.12 14.60 -20.07
N GLY A 474 -1.32 14.63 -20.66
CA GLY A 474 -1.88 13.50 -21.42
C GLY A 474 -2.58 12.44 -20.58
N GLN A 475 -2.76 12.67 -19.28
CA GLN A 475 -3.48 11.80 -18.35
C GLN A 475 -5.01 12.02 -18.42
N ALA A 476 -5.76 11.10 -17.78
CA ALA A 476 -7.20 11.21 -17.58
C ALA A 476 -7.57 12.44 -16.71
N PRO A 477 -8.85 12.86 -16.68
CA PRO A 477 -9.27 14.02 -15.90
C PRO A 477 -8.90 13.91 -14.40
N GLY A 478 -8.31 14.97 -13.86
CA GLY A 478 -7.82 15.00 -12.49
C GLY A 478 -7.09 16.30 -12.16
N VAL A 479 -6.67 16.43 -10.90
CA VAL A 479 -5.82 17.54 -10.45
C VAL A 479 -4.43 17.39 -11.07
N SER A 480 -3.80 18.50 -11.46
CA SER A 480 -2.44 18.49 -12.01
C SER A 480 -1.43 17.89 -11.03
N GLU A 481 -0.29 17.45 -11.55
CA GLU A 481 0.89 17.21 -10.72
C GLU A 481 1.25 18.48 -9.92
N SER A 482 1.82 18.27 -8.74
CA SER A 482 2.29 19.36 -7.89
C SER A 482 3.56 19.97 -8.45
N VAL A 483 3.59 21.29 -8.54
CA VAL A 483 4.69 22.04 -9.11
C VAL A 483 5.45 22.75 -8.00
N ASN A 484 6.78 22.80 -8.11
CA ASN A 484 7.67 23.50 -7.19
C ASN A 484 8.44 24.58 -7.97
N PRO A 485 7.80 25.74 -8.24
CA PRO A 485 8.37 26.72 -9.14
C PRO A 485 9.43 27.57 -8.46
N LYS A 486 10.29 28.20 -9.27
CA LYS A 486 11.25 29.17 -8.73
C LYS A 486 10.52 30.43 -8.31
N ILE A 487 10.70 30.84 -7.06
CA ILE A 487 10.12 32.07 -6.52
C ILE A 487 11.07 33.24 -6.80
N LYS A 488 10.51 34.35 -7.30
CA LYS A 488 11.25 35.59 -7.56
C LYS A 488 10.49 36.75 -6.95
N ASN A 489 11.11 37.43 -5.99
CA ASN A 489 10.52 38.57 -5.28
C ASN A 489 9.18 38.26 -4.59
N GLY A 490 9.05 37.05 -4.00
CA GLY A 490 7.86 36.64 -3.26
C GLY A 490 6.67 36.22 -4.13
N VAL A 491 6.83 36.17 -5.45
CA VAL A 491 5.79 35.71 -6.39
C VAL A 491 6.39 34.65 -7.31
N THR A 492 5.54 33.76 -7.80
CA THR A 492 5.91 32.78 -8.80
C THR A 492 4.88 32.70 -9.92
N ASP A 493 5.39 32.52 -11.14
CA ASP A 493 4.58 32.32 -12.34
C ASP A 493 4.79 30.88 -12.82
N TRP A 494 3.70 30.15 -13.02
CA TRP A 494 3.76 28.81 -13.58
C TRP A 494 2.69 28.58 -14.63
N TYR A 495 3.07 27.95 -15.74
CA TYR A 495 2.15 27.62 -16.82
C TYR A 495 1.82 26.12 -16.82
N PHE A 496 0.53 25.81 -16.96
CA PHE A 496 0.01 24.47 -17.12
C PHE A 496 -0.44 24.29 -18.57
N LYS A 497 0.09 23.26 -19.23
CA LYS A 497 -0.45 22.77 -20.52
C LYS A 497 -1.56 21.78 -20.23
N THR A 498 -2.77 22.09 -20.70
CA THR A 498 -3.97 21.33 -20.31
C THR A 498 -4.93 21.14 -21.49
N LYS A 499 -5.91 20.26 -21.28
CA LYS A 499 -7.11 20.05 -22.09
C LYS A 499 -8.30 19.92 -21.14
N ILE A 500 -9.50 20.14 -21.66
CA ILE A 500 -10.74 19.86 -20.92
C ILE A 500 -11.43 18.64 -21.51
N ALA A 501 -11.94 17.77 -20.62
CA ALA A 501 -12.63 16.54 -20.95
C ALA A 501 -13.97 16.77 -21.68
N ASN A 502 -14.53 15.73 -22.31
CA ASN A 502 -15.79 15.86 -23.08
C ASN A 502 -17.02 16.09 -22.18
N GLU A 503 -16.94 15.56 -20.96
CA GLU A 503 -17.93 15.59 -19.89
C GLU A 503 -17.95 16.91 -19.10
N ALA A 504 -17.13 17.89 -19.49
CA ALA A 504 -17.12 19.19 -18.84
C ALA A 504 -18.41 19.98 -19.08
N ASP A 505 -18.88 20.64 -18.03
CA ASP A 505 -19.94 21.64 -18.10
C ASP A 505 -19.53 22.82 -18.99
N ASN A 506 -20.51 23.58 -19.50
CA ASN A 506 -20.23 24.79 -20.28
C ASN A 506 -19.53 25.90 -19.47
N ASN A 507 -19.46 25.75 -18.15
CA ASN A 507 -18.75 26.65 -17.25
C ASN A 507 -18.16 25.83 -16.11
N VAL A 508 -16.84 25.91 -15.95
CA VAL A 508 -16.06 25.11 -14.99
C VAL A 508 -15.31 26.03 -14.02
N ASP A 509 -15.08 25.53 -12.81
CA ASP A 509 -14.24 26.18 -11.81
C ASP A 509 -12.76 25.82 -12.07
N VAL A 510 -11.89 26.83 -12.06
CA VAL A 510 -10.43 26.68 -12.12
C VAL A 510 -9.86 27.11 -10.79
N GLU A 511 -9.15 26.20 -10.13
CA GLU A 511 -8.66 26.39 -8.77
C GLU A 511 -7.16 26.14 -8.67
N VAL A 512 -6.44 27.01 -7.96
CA VAL A 512 -5.08 26.74 -7.51
C VAL A 512 -5.15 26.16 -6.11
N LEU A 513 -4.55 24.99 -5.94
CA LEU A 513 -4.53 24.26 -4.69
C LEU A 513 -3.12 24.31 -4.10
N SER A 514 -2.99 24.68 -2.83
CA SER A 514 -1.72 24.54 -2.09
C SER A 514 -1.99 23.92 -0.72
N GLY A 515 -1.27 22.84 -0.40
CA GLY A 515 -1.50 22.07 0.82
C GLY A 515 -2.92 21.50 0.95
N GLY A 516 -3.59 21.23 -0.18
CA GLY A 516 -4.99 20.77 -0.23
C GLY A 516 -6.05 21.87 -0.10
N ASN A 517 -5.65 23.13 0.13
CA ASN A 517 -6.56 24.26 0.23
C ASN A 517 -6.64 25.03 -1.09
N VAL A 518 -7.82 25.52 -1.42
CA VAL A 518 -8.01 26.47 -2.53
C VAL A 518 -7.44 27.82 -2.13
N ILE A 519 -6.38 28.24 -2.81
CA ILE A 519 -5.72 29.53 -2.54
C ILE A 519 -6.09 30.59 -3.57
N ALA A 520 -6.52 30.17 -4.75
CA ALA A 520 -7.01 31.01 -5.83
C ALA A 520 -8.14 30.28 -6.58
N LYS A 521 -9.15 31.02 -7.05
CA LYS A 521 -10.25 30.46 -7.83
C LYS A 521 -10.79 31.43 -8.88
N THR A 522 -11.12 30.90 -10.05
CA THR A 522 -11.82 31.61 -11.11
C THR A 522 -12.74 30.65 -11.88
N THR A 523 -13.43 31.15 -12.91
CA THR A 523 -14.26 30.32 -13.80
C THR A 523 -13.83 30.46 -15.25
N MET A 524 -14.07 29.40 -16.03
CA MET A 524 -13.76 29.35 -17.46
C MET A 524 -14.97 28.83 -18.24
N ASN A 525 -15.26 29.45 -19.39
CA ASN A 525 -16.29 28.95 -20.29
C ASN A 525 -15.73 27.85 -21.18
N VAL A 526 -16.52 26.80 -21.38
CA VAL A 526 -16.18 25.65 -22.22
C VAL A 526 -17.23 25.52 -23.31
N GLU A 527 -16.78 25.52 -24.56
CA GLU A 527 -17.61 25.40 -25.76
C GLU A 527 -17.63 23.98 -26.32
#